data_AF-A0A5C5TSP6-F1
#
_entry.id   AF-A0A5C5TSP6-F1
#
_cell.length_a   1.000
_cell.length_b   1.000
_cell.length_c   1.000
_cell.angle_alpha   90.00
_cell.angle_beta   90.00
_cell.angle_gamma   90.00
#
_symmetry.space_group_name_H-M   'P 1'
#
loop_
_entity.id
_entity.type
_entity.pdbx_description
1 polymer ?
#
loop_
_entity_poly.entity_id
_entity_poly.type
_entity_poly.pdbx_seq_one_letter_code
_entity_poly.pdbx_strand_id
1 'polypeptide(L)'
;MMWLFDIAFAKDLCLDPDAVRNAAGIDRLSDLRDKDVRALPPLPGMDHDQFREIFISMLRDSISRRERLWLIPMTEETRTNWEEWLPEGLVQPMGARQDYFGTTVTPVGISPMQLVGALLDRFTEEDRIILWSALTHLDGLDLSSEIYEKTLERGIPIIPRTRASRLLNSPKFLAYVAVLTYSALRALPVTFVKQFHGSLVVLWAIDLITAVPYTWGILTMVTARRFWKRIVGMAVTIVSFVAPYIYFGSHGKHYPPEVVAIIFALIFGTFALEGYKMWGDRQVARQLLGRWRV
;
A
#
# COMPACT_ATOMS: atom_id res chain seq x y z
N MET A 1 -9.59 7.34 -23.64
CA MET A 1 -9.25 5.94 -23.29
C MET A 1 -8.57 6.01 -21.94
N MET A 2 -9.24 5.61 -20.86
CA MET A 2 -8.73 5.74 -19.48
C MET A 2 -7.74 4.60 -19.25
N TRP A 3 -6.45 4.90 -19.19
CA TRP A 3 -5.44 3.89 -18.90
C TRP A 3 -5.52 3.51 -17.42
N LEU A 4 -5.04 2.32 -17.06
CA LEU A 4 -5.04 1.78 -15.69
C LEU A 4 -4.28 2.67 -14.67
N PHE A 5 -3.54 3.68 -15.16
CA PHE A 5 -2.71 4.62 -14.41
C PHE A 5 -3.10 6.09 -14.64
N ASP A 6 -4.27 6.37 -15.24
CA ASP A 6 -4.77 7.73 -15.29
C ASP A 6 -5.28 8.14 -13.92
N ILE A 7 -4.72 9.23 -13.39
CA ILE A 7 -5.17 9.85 -12.16
C ILE A 7 -6.08 11.04 -12.48
N ALA A 8 -7.24 11.07 -11.84
CA ALA A 8 -8.19 12.17 -12.00
C ALA A 8 -7.96 13.31 -11.01
N PHE A 9 -7.28 13.04 -9.89
CA PHE A 9 -6.92 14.06 -8.91
C PHE A 9 -5.80 14.96 -9.44
N ALA A 10 -5.72 16.20 -8.93
CA ALA A 10 -4.66 17.16 -9.24
C ALA A 10 -4.50 17.57 -10.71
N LYS A 11 -5.51 17.41 -11.58
CA LYS A 11 -5.39 17.79 -13.01
C LYS A 11 -4.97 19.24 -13.23
N ASP A 12 -5.31 20.10 -12.29
CA ASP A 12 -5.08 21.54 -12.35
C ASP A 12 -3.86 21.98 -11.52
N LEU A 13 -3.07 21.04 -10.99
CA LEU A 13 -1.93 21.29 -10.11
C LEU A 13 -0.72 20.47 -10.55
N CYS A 14 0.46 21.09 -10.61
CA CYS A 14 1.73 20.40 -10.74
C CYS A 14 2.20 19.92 -9.37
N LEU A 15 2.48 18.62 -9.24
CA LEU A 15 2.89 17.95 -8.02
C LEU A 15 4.25 17.27 -8.20
N ASP A 16 5.10 17.36 -7.19
CA ASP A 16 6.32 16.57 -7.04
C ASP A 16 5.95 15.11 -6.72
N PRO A 17 6.27 14.15 -7.61
CA PRO A 17 5.95 12.75 -7.40
C PRO A 17 6.60 12.16 -6.15
N ASP A 18 7.81 12.57 -5.78
CA ASP A 18 8.48 12.03 -4.58
C ASP A 18 7.81 12.52 -3.30
N ALA A 19 7.36 13.79 -3.27
CA ALA A 19 6.58 14.35 -2.17
C ALA A 19 5.24 13.61 -2.00
N VAL A 20 4.49 13.42 -3.10
CA VAL A 20 3.21 12.69 -3.10
C VAL A 20 3.40 11.25 -2.60
N ARG A 21 4.42 10.55 -3.09
CA ARG A 21 4.74 9.18 -2.67
C ARG A 21 5.00 9.11 -1.17
N ASN A 22 5.81 10.03 -0.65
CA ASN A 22 6.20 10.05 0.76
C ASN A 22 5.00 10.40 1.67
N ALA A 23 4.21 11.41 1.31
CA ALA A 23 3.04 11.81 2.08
C ALA A 23 1.95 10.72 2.10
N ALA A 24 1.67 10.09 0.96
CA ALA A 24 0.69 9.01 0.86
C ALA A 24 1.16 7.69 1.51
N GLY A 25 2.42 7.61 1.97
CA GLY A 25 2.98 6.41 2.59
C GLY A 25 2.98 5.20 1.64
N ILE A 26 3.20 5.44 0.35
CA ILE A 26 3.20 4.38 -0.68
C ILE A 26 4.62 4.14 -1.20
N ASP A 27 4.88 2.93 -1.66
CA ASP A 27 6.19 2.58 -2.24
C ASP A 27 6.28 2.90 -3.73
N ARG A 28 5.13 2.86 -4.42
CA ARG A 28 5.00 3.05 -5.87
C ARG A 28 3.90 4.03 -6.19
N LEU A 29 4.17 4.91 -7.15
CA LEU A 29 3.19 5.86 -7.63
C LEU A 29 2.08 5.16 -8.41
N SER A 30 2.41 4.08 -9.12
CA SER A 30 1.45 3.26 -9.86
C SER A 30 0.41 2.56 -8.98
N ASP A 31 0.68 2.46 -7.67
CA ASP A 31 -0.24 1.82 -6.72
C ASP A 31 -1.30 2.81 -6.20
N LEU A 32 -1.10 4.12 -6.41
CA LEU A 32 -2.03 5.17 -6.01
C LEU A 32 -3.20 5.22 -7.00
N ARG A 33 -4.42 5.18 -6.48
CA ARG A 33 -5.66 5.29 -7.27
C ARG A 33 -6.45 6.51 -6.82
N ASP A 34 -7.38 6.96 -7.66
CA ASP A 34 -8.25 8.09 -7.33
C ASP A 34 -9.02 7.90 -6.03
N LYS A 35 -9.43 6.67 -5.71
CA LYS A 35 -10.11 6.37 -4.44
C LYS A 35 -9.22 6.51 -3.19
N ASP A 36 -7.90 6.52 -3.37
CA ASP A 36 -6.93 6.62 -2.28
C ASP A 36 -6.56 8.08 -1.99
N VAL A 37 -6.96 9.03 -2.85
CA VAL A 37 -6.65 10.46 -2.73
C VAL A 37 -7.94 11.28 -2.72
N ARG A 38 -8.10 12.12 -1.71
CA ARG A 38 -9.18 13.09 -1.67
C ARG A 38 -8.66 14.45 -2.08
N ALA A 39 -9.02 14.90 -3.28
CA ALA A 39 -8.81 16.27 -3.70
C ALA A 39 -9.84 17.17 -3.03
N LEU A 40 -9.38 18.12 -2.23
CA LEU A 40 -10.20 19.05 -1.49
C LEU A 40 -10.08 20.45 -2.11
N PRO A 41 -11.15 21.26 -2.08
CA PRO A 41 -11.04 22.68 -2.45
C PRO A 41 -10.13 23.41 -1.45
N PRO A 42 -9.72 24.66 -1.73
CA PRO A 42 -9.10 25.51 -0.73
C PRO A 42 -9.96 25.53 0.54
N LEU A 43 -9.36 25.16 1.67
CA LEU A 43 -10.04 25.11 2.96
C LEU A 43 -9.67 26.36 3.78
N PRO A 44 -10.59 26.85 4.63
CA PRO A 44 -10.29 27.95 5.53
C PRO A 44 -9.26 27.54 6.60
N GLY A 45 -8.82 28.52 7.39
CA GLY A 45 -8.03 28.27 8.58
C GLY A 45 -8.79 27.42 9.62
N MET A 46 -8.03 26.76 10.49
CA MET A 46 -8.57 25.93 11.59
C MET A 46 -9.19 26.77 12.72
N ASP A 47 -8.96 28.08 12.72
CA ASP A 47 -9.52 29.07 13.66
C ASP A 47 -11.03 29.31 13.48
N HIS A 48 -11.61 28.83 12.38
CA HIS A 48 -13.05 28.92 12.15
C HIS A 48 -13.81 27.76 12.82
N ASP A 49 -14.53 28.05 13.91
CA ASP A 49 -15.30 27.06 14.69
C ASP A 49 -16.20 26.13 13.84
N GLN A 50 -16.84 26.68 12.80
CA GLN A 50 -17.70 25.90 11.89
C GLN A 50 -16.91 24.86 11.06
N PHE A 51 -15.65 25.14 10.77
CA PHE A 51 -14.80 24.23 10.00
C PHE A 51 -14.39 23.00 10.83
N ARG A 52 -14.35 23.12 12.16
CA ARG A 52 -13.94 22.01 13.04
C ARG A 52 -14.83 20.78 12.91
N GLU A 53 -16.15 20.95 12.84
CA GLU A 53 -17.10 19.84 12.66
C GLU A 53 -16.94 19.19 11.28
N ILE A 54 -16.75 20.01 10.25
CA ILE A 54 -16.50 19.54 8.88
C ILE A 54 -15.20 18.74 8.84
N PHE A 55 -14.13 19.23 9.47
CA PHE A 55 -12.84 18.56 9.56
C PHE A 55 -12.95 17.19 10.25
N ILE A 56 -13.66 17.10 11.38
CA ILE A 56 -13.90 15.83 12.09
C ILE A 56 -14.66 14.85 11.18
N SER A 57 -15.72 15.31 10.51
CA SER A 57 -16.51 14.47 9.62
C SER A 57 -15.68 13.97 8.42
N MET A 58 -14.83 14.84 7.86
CA MET A 58 -13.93 14.54 6.77
C MET A 58 -12.88 13.51 7.21
N LEU A 59 -12.28 13.68 8.40
CA LEU A 59 -11.32 12.73 8.96
C LEU A 59 -11.94 11.34 9.11
N ARG A 60 -13.13 11.26 9.70
CA ARG A 60 -13.86 9.99 9.89
C ARG A 60 -14.16 9.29 8.57
N ASP A 61 -14.69 10.03 7.59
CA ASP A 61 -15.02 9.48 6.26
C ASP A 61 -13.75 8.97 5.55
N SER A 62 -12.66 9.73 5.65
CA SER A 62 -11.38 9.39 5.02
C SER A 62 -10.76 8.11 5.61
N ILE A 63 -10.82 7.93 6.93
CA ILE A 63 -10.38 6.69 7.59
C ILE A 63 -11.25 5.51 7.15
N SER A 64 -12.57 5.69 7.13
CA SER A 64 -13.53 4.63 6.74
C SER A 64 -13.35 4.21 5.29
N ARG A 65 -13.02 5.16 4.40
CA ARG A 65 -12.72 4.91 2.97
C ARG A 65 -11.28 4.42 2.73
N ARG A 66 -10.43 4.45 3.76
CA ARG A 66 -8.99 4.13 3.69
C ARG A 66 -8.25 5.03 2.70
N GLU A 67 -8.65 6.29 2.64
CA GLU A 67 -7.92 7.33 1.91
C GLU A 67 -6.53 7.50 2.53
N ARG A 68 -5.53 7.65 1.67
CA ARG A 68 -4.12 7.74 2.07
C ARG A 68 -3.62 9.18 2.13
N LEU A 69 -4.20 10.05 1.30
CA LEU A 69 -3.74 11.41 1.11
C LEU A 69 -4.91 12.36 0.87
N TRP A 70 -4.92 13.46 1.60
CA TRP A 70 -5.66 14.66 1.26
C TRP A 70 -4.76 15.58 0.46
N LEU A 71 -5.28 16.06 -0.67
CA LEU A 71 -4.61 17.06 -1.48
C LEU A 71 -5.39 18.37 -1.40
N ILE A 72 -4.76 19.39 -0.82
CA ILE A 72 -5.40 20.68 -0.54
C ILE A 72 -4.53 21.79 -1.15
N PRO A 73 -5.06 22.62 -2.05
CA PRO A 73 -4.40 23.86 -2.46
C PRO A 73 -4.54 24.91 -1.35
N MET A 74 -3.42 25.37 -0.79
CA MET A 74 -3.39 26.33 0.33
C MET A 74 -2.63 27.61 -0.04
N THR A 75 -3.10 28.76 0.43
CA THR A 75 -2.30 29.99 0.42
C THR A 75 -1.21 29.91 1.49
N GLU A 76 -0.22 30.80 1.43
CA GLU A 76 0.85 30.84 2.45
C GLU A 76 0.28 31.12 3.85
N GLU A 77 -0.73 31.98 3.94
CA GLU A 77 -1.44 32.31 5.18
C GLU A 77 -2.19 31.11 5.76
N THR A 78 -3.03 30.43 4.96
CA THR A 78 -3.77 29.25 5.44
C THR A 78 -2.84 28.09 5.78
N ARG A 79 -1.77 27.89 5.01
CA ARG A 79 -0.77 26.87 5.29
C ARG A 79 -0.10 27.11 6.65
N THR A 80 0.31 28.34 6.93
CA THR A 80 0.96 28.70 8.21
C THR A 80 0.01 28.45 9.38
N ASN A 81 -1.26 28.84 9.25
CA ASN A 81 -2.29 28.58 10.26
C ASN A 81 -2.47 27.07 10.54
N TRP A 82 -2.47 26.23 9.50
CA TRP A 82 -2.55 24.78 9.65
C TRP A 82 -1.28 24.17 10.25
N GLU A 83 -0.10 24.67 9.89
CA GLU A 83 1.19 24.24 10.46
C GLU A 83 1.31 24.58 11.95
N GLU A 84 0.73 25.70 12.40
CA GLU A 84 0.66 26.07 13.82
C GLU A 84 -0.29 25.17 14.62
N TRP A 85 -1.42 24.80 14.02
CA TRP A 85 -2.46 24.01 14.70
C TRP A 85 -2.14 22.50 14.72
N LEU A 86 -1.59 21.98 13.62
CA LEU A 86 -1.26 20.56 13.48
C LEU A 86 0.10 20.20 14.07
N PRO A 87 0.29 18.95 14.51
CA PRO A 87 1.63 18.43 14.81
C PRO A 87 2.62 18.61 13.65
N GLU A 88 3.89 18.85 14.00
CA GLU A 88 4.96 19.11 13.03
C GLU A 88 5.07 18.01 11.96
N GLY A 89 5.34 18.42 10.71
CA GLY A 89 5.61 17.50 9.60
C GLY A 89 4.40 16.85 8.94
N LEU A 90 3.18 17.17 9.37
CA LEU A 90 1.94 16.66 8.74
C LEU A 90 1.53 17.44 7.49
N VAL A 91 1.77 18.75 7.48
CA VAL A 91 1.47 19.64 6.35
C VAL A 91 2.65 19.59 5.39
N GLN A 92 2.59 18.70 4.40
CA GLN A 92 3.72 18.48 3.49
C GLN A 92 3.49 19.20 2.16
N PRO A 93 4.39 20.11 1.72
CA PRO A 93 4.26 20.72 0.41
C PRO A 93 4.48 19.66 -0.68
N MET A 94 3.52 19.54 -1.59
CA MET A 94 3.51 18.55 -2.67
C MET A 94 4.04 19.11 -3.98
N GLY A 95 4.57 20.33 -4.00
CA GLY A 95 5.03 21.00 -5.22
C GLY A 95 5.36 22.46 -4.97
N ALA A 96 5.77 23.16 -6.03
CA ALA A 96 6.05 24.59 -5.98
C ALA A 96 4.76 25.43 -5.91
N ARG A 97 4.91 26.72 -5.59
CA ARG A 97 3.83 27.70 -5.67
C ARG A 97 3.37 27.83 -7.13
N GLN A 98 2.07 27.81 -7.35
CA GLN A 98 1.47 27.90 -8.68
C GLN A 98 0.18 28.69 -8.66
N ASP A 99 -0.21 29.23 -9.82
CA ASP A 99 -1.49 29.89 -9.97
C ASP A 99 -2.61 28.85 -10.06
N TYR A 100 -3.62 29.00 -9.22
CA TYR A 100 -4.80 28.15 -9.18
C TYR A 100 -6.03 29.06 -9.16
N PHE A 101 -6.68 29.18 -10.32
CA PHE A 101 -7.83 30.06 -10.53
C PHE A 101 -7.58 31.53 -10.09
N GLY A 102 -6.40 32.09 -10.43
CA GLY A 102 -6.04 33.47 -10.12
C GLY A 102 -5.52 33.70 -8.70
N THR A 103 -5.30 32.64 -7.93
CA THR A 103 -4.71 32.70 -6.59
C THR A 103 -3.41 31.89 -6.57
N THR A 104 -2.35 32.48 -6.01
CA THR A 104 -1.09 31.75 -5.80
C THR A 104 -1.24 30.80 -4.63
N VAL A 105 -1.18 29.50 -4.90
CA VAL A 105 -1.33 28.43 -3.90
C VAL A 105 -0.14 27.48 -3.93
N THR A 106 0.11 26.83 -2.81
CA THR A 106 0.98 25.66 -2.71
C THR A 106 0.10 24.42 -2.56
N PRO A 107 0.26 23.38 -3.40
CA PRO A 107 -0.43 22.12 -3.16
C PRO A 107 0.16 21.45 -1.92
N VAL A 108 -0.70 21.05 -0.99
CA VAL A 108 -0.33 20.44 0.29
C VAL A 108 -0.93 19.05 0.40
N GLY A 109 -0.16 18.13 0.96
CA GLY A 109 -0.51 16.75 1.23
C GLY A 109 -0.61 16.50 2.72
N ILE A 110 -1.73 15.93 3.17
CA ILE A 110 -1.92 15.49 4.56
C ILE A 110 -2.38 14.03 4.55
N SER A 111 -1.69 13.15 5.29
CA SER A 111 -2.13 11.76 5.43
C SER A 111 -3.09 11.61 6.60
N PRO A 112 -4.36 11.19 6.39
CA PRO A 112 -5.34 11.08 7.48
C PRO A 112 -4.88 10.14 8.59
N MET A 113 -4.22 9.04 8.22
CA MET A 113 -3.75 8.06 9.19
C MET A 113 -2.53 8.56 9.99
N GLN A 114 -1.60 9.30 9.36
CA GLN A 114 -0.50 9.92 10.09
C GLN A 114 -0.99 11.04 11.00
N LEU A 115 -1.99 11.81 10.55
CA LEU A 115 -2.67 12.81 11.36
C LEU A 115 -3.27 12.17 12.61
N VAL A 116 -4.04 11.09 12.49
CA VAL A 116 -4.57 10.36 13.67
C VAL A 116 -3.44 9.90 14.60
N GLY A 117 -2.37 9.33 14.06
CA GLY A 117 -1.21 8.90 14.85
C GLY A 117 -0.58 10.06 15.63
N ALA A 118 -0.33 11.18 14.96
CA ALA A 118 0.28 12.35 15.57
C ALA A 118 -0.63 13.02 16.62
N LEU A 119 -1.95 13.05 16.39
CA LEU A 119 -2.92 13.50 17.39
C LEU A 119 -2.97 12.56 18.61
N LEU A 120 -2.82 11.25 18.42
CA LEU A 120 -2.72 10.28 19.52
C LEU A 120 -1.42 10.40 20.32
N ASP A 121 -0.35 10.84 19.66
CA ASP A 121 0.95 11.05 20.29
C ASP A 121 0.97 12.36 21.09
N ARG A 122 0.48 13.47 20.50
CA ARG A 122 0.37 14.80 21.15
C ARG A 122 -0.69 14.81 22.27
N PHE A 123 -1.88 14.28 21.97
CA PHE A 123 -2.97 13.99 22.91
C PHE A 123 -3.36 15.15 23.85
N THR A 124 -3.49 16.37 23.33
CA THR A 124 -4.08 17.50 24.08
C THR A 124 -5.60 17.32 24.27
N GLU A 125 -6.26 18.15 25.09
CA GLU A 125 -7.72 18.10 25.24
C GLU A 125 -8.46 18.39 23.92
N GLU A 126 -7.91 19.25 23.06
CA GLU A 126 -8.48 19.50 21.74
C GLU A 126 -8.35 18.27 20.82
N ASP A 127 -7.16 17.66 20.79
CA ASP A 127 -6.90 16.43 20.04
C ASP A 127 -7.83 15.31 20.51
N ARG A 128 -8.03 15.20 21.83
CA ARG A 128 -8.93 14.24 22.43
C ARG A 128 -10.35 14.43 21.92
N ILE A 129 -10.89 15.65 21.90
CA ILE A 129 -12.24 15.94 21.38
C ILE A 129 -12.36 15.52 19.91
N ILE A 130 -11.36 15.82 19.09
CA ILE A 130 -11.34 15.47 17.66
C ILE A 130 -11.30 13.96 17.49
N LEU A 131 -10.39 13.28 18.17
CA LEU A 131 -10.22 11.84 18.10
C LEU A 131 -11.46 11.10 18.60
N TRP A 132 -12.05 11.55 19.71
CA TRP A 132 -13.30 11.01 20.21
C TRP A 132 -14.39 11.15 19.15
N SER A 133 -14.57 12.34 18.59
CA SER A 133 -15.64 12.58 17.62
C SER A 133 -15.42 11.83 16.28
N ALA A 134 -14.16 11.73 15.83
CA ALA A 134 -13.82 11.12 14.54
C ALA A 134 -13.78 9.58 14.61
N LEU A 135 -13.28 9.00 15.71
CA LEU A 135 -13.04 7.57 15.84
C LEU A 135 -14.17 6.82 16.56
N THR A 136 -15.08 7.52 17.24
CA THR A 136 -16.19 6.86 17.95
C THR A 136 -17.01 5.99 16.99
N HIS A 137 -17.17 4.71 17.36
CA HIS A 137 -17.84 3.68 16.56
C HIS A 137 -17.18 3.33 15.22
N LEU A 138 -15.93 3.71 15.00
CA LEU A 138 -15.16 3.27 13.84
C LEU A 138 -14.71 1.80 14.04
N ASP A 139 -14.70 1.02 12.97
CA ASP A 139 -14.25 -0.37 13.03
C ASP A 139 -12.73 -0.44 13.22
N GLY A 140 -12.27 -1.12 14.27
CA GLY A 140 -10.84 -1.29 14.53
C GLY A 140 -10.05 -1.93 13.37
N LEU A 141 -10.72 -2.60 12.41
CA LEU A 141 -10.08 -3.11 11.18
C LEU A 141 -9.60 -2.01 10.21
N ASP A 142 -10.15 -0.80 10.31
CA ASP A 142 -9.75 0.33 9.45
C ASP A 142 -8.52 1.07 9.97
N LEU A 143 -8.10 0.77 11.20
CA LEU A 143 -6.92 1.34 11.84
C LEU A 143 -5.70 0.42 11.67
N SER A 144 -4.53 1.05 11.46
CA SER A 144 -3.24 0.33 11.55
C SER A 144 -3.10 -0.32 12.94
N SER A 145 -2.32 -1.39 13.05
CA SER A 145 -2.19 -2.09 14.34
C SER A 145 -1.63 -1.21 15.44
N GLU A 146 -0.67 -0.34 15.12
CA GLU A 146 -0.09 0.62 16.05
C GLU A 146 -1.14 1.66 16.50
N ILE A 147 -1.88 2.25 15.57
CA ILE A 147 -2.89 3.26 15.89
C ILE A 147 -4.04 2.62 16.68
N TYR A 148 -4.46 1.40 16.32
CA TYR A 148 -5.45 0.65 17.08
C TYR A 148 -5.04 0.44 18.55
N GLU A 149 -3.80 0.00 18.80
CA GLU A 149 -3.28 -0.20 20.16
C GLU A 149 -3.24 1.13 20.93
N LYS A 150 -2.67 2.19 20.34
CA LYS A 150 -2.67 3.54 20.94
C LYS A 150 -4.08 4.05 21.23
N THR A 151 -5.05 3.80 20.35
CA THR A 151 -6.43 4.25 20.51
C THR A 151 -7.10 3.58 21.71
N LEU A 152 -6.84 2.28 21.91
CA LEU A 152 -7.30 1.53 23.08
C LEU A 152 -6.62 2.00 24.38
N GLU A 153 -5.30 2.22 24.36
CA GLU A 153 -4.55 2.73 25.53
C GLU A 153 -5.06 4.10 25.99
N ARG A 154 -5.48 4.93 25.04
CA ARG A 154 -6.05 6.27 25.29
C ARG A 154 -7.55 6.26 25.62
N GLY A 155 -8.20 5.10 25.64
CA GLY A 155 -9.61 4.96 26.03
C GLY A 155 -10.61 5.55 25.03
N ILE A 156 -10.24 5.69 23.75
CA ILE A 156 -11.15 6.17 22.72
C ILE A 156 -12.08 5.03 22.27
N PRO A 157 -13.41 5.23 22.21
CA PRO A 157 -14.39 4.16 22.01
C PRO A 157 -14.51 3.77 20.54
N ILE A 158 -13.61 2.88 20.09
CA ILE A 158 -13.70 2.18 18.80
C ILE A 158 -14.41 0.83 18.93
N ILE A 159 -14.86 0.24 17.82
CA ILE A 159 -15.35 -1.15 17.83
C ILE A 159 -14.14 -2.09 17.94
N PRO A 160 -13.98 -2.81 19.07
CA PRO A 160 -12.79 -3.62 19.28
C PRO A 160 -12.81 -4.87 18.40
N ARG A 161 -11.62 -5.28 17.96
CA ARG A 161 -11.40 -6.48 17.15
C ARG A 161 -10.33 -7.36 17.77
N THR A 162 -10.57 -8.66 17.83
CA THR A 162 -9.59 -9.61 18.38
C THR A 162 -8.37 -9.72 17.45
N ARG A 163 -7.21 -10.09 18.02
CA ARG A 163 -5.98 -10.34 17.23
C ARG A 163 -6.22 -11.39 16.15
N ALA A 164 -7.00 -12.44 16.44
CA ALA A 164 -7.37 -13.47 15.48
C ALA A 164 -8.20 -12.91 14.31
N SER A 165 -9.21 -12.08 14.59
CA SER A 165 -10.03 -11.44 13.55
C SER A 165 -9.17 -10.54 12.65
N ARG A 166 -8.26 -9.74 13.22
CA ARG A 166 -7.32 -8.92 12.45
C ARG A 166 -6.37 -9.76 11.59
N LEU A 167 -5.89 -10.89 12.11
CA LEU A 167 -5.01 -11.79 11.38
C LEU A 167 -5.73 -12.46 10.20
N LEU A 168 -6.95 -12.97 10.41
CA LEU A 168 -7.74 -13.63 9.36
C LEU A 168 -8.17 -12.67 8.26
N ASN A 169 -8.34 -11.39 8.58
CA ASN A 169 -8.63 -10.33 7.60
C ASN A 169 -7.38 -9.68 7.01
N SER A 170 -6.17 -10.14 7.40
CA SER A 170 -4.92 -9.64 6.84
C SER A 170 -4.69 -10.26 5.46
N PRO A 171 -4.58 -9.47 4.38
CA PRO A 171 -4.29 -9.99 3.05
C PRO A 171 -2.98 -10.79 3.00
N LYS A 172 -1.98 -10.39 3.81
CA LYS A 172 -0.71 -11.11 3.91
C LYS A 172 -0.93 -12.52 4.46
N PHE A 173 -1.67 -12.65 5.57
CA PHE A 173 -1.94 -13.95 6.17
C PHE A 173 -2.71 -14.86 5.20
N LEU A 174 -3.76 -14.33 4.56
CA LEU A 174 -4.53 -15.06 3.56
C LEU A 174 -3.65 -15.55 2.39
N ALA A 175 -2.70 -14.74 1.93
CA ALA A 175 -1.75 -15.15 0.90
C ALA A 175 -0.86 -16.33 1.35
N TYR A 176 -0.33 -16.29 2.58
CA TYR A 176 0.45 -17.41 3.14
C TYR A 176 -0.39 -18.68 3.26
N VAL A 177 -1.61 -18.58 3.78
CA VAL A 177 -2.51 -19.72 3.91
C VAL A 177 -2.79 -20.33 2.53
N ALA A 178 -3.17 -19.50 1.55
CA ALA A 178 -3.48 -19.98 0.20
C ALA A 178 -2.29 -20.70 -0.45
N VAL A 179 -1.09 -20.12 -0.39
CA VAL A 179 0.11 -20.73 -0.97
C VAL A 179 0.52 -22.01 -0.23
N LEU A 180 0.42 -22.02 1.10
CA LEU A 180 0.75 -23.20 1.90
C LEU A 180 -0.21 -24.36 1.62
N THR A 181 -1.52 -24.08 1.54
CA THR A 181 -2.53 -25.07 1.17
C THR A 181 -2.27 -25.63 -0.23
N TYR A 182 -2.01 -24.76 -1.22
CA TYR A 182 -1.65 -25.21 -2.56
C TYR A 182 -0.40 -26.09 -2.56
N SER A 183 0.66 -25.66 -1.87
CA SER A 183 1.94 -26.39 -1.81
C SER A 183 1.79 -27.75 -1.15
N ALA A 184 0.99 -27.85 -0.08
CA ALA A 184 0.70 -29.12 0.59
C ALA A 184 -0.05 -30.12 -0.33
N LEU A 185 -0.96 -29.62 -1.17
CA LEU A 185 -1.74 -30.46 -2.11
C LEU A 185 -0.96 -30.84 -3.38
N ARG A 186 0.09 -30.10 -3.72
CA ARG A 186 0.80 -30.22 -5.00
C ARG A 186 1.53 -31.55 -5.21
N ALA A 187 1.90 -32.24 -4.13
CA ALA A 187 2.52 -33.57 -4.22
C ALA A 187 1.50 -34.66 -4.63
N LEU A 188 0.19 -34.42 -4.47
CA LEU A 188 -0.85 -35.42 -4.70
C LEU A 188 -0.94 -35.87 -6.17
N PRO A 189 -0.95 -34.99 -7.19
CA PRO A 189 -0.89 -35.41 -8.59
C PRO A 189 0.35 -36.26 -8.93
N VAL A 190 1.49 -36.01 -8.28
CA VAL A 190 2.75 -36.73 -8.55
C VAL A 190 2.68 -38.20 -8.14
N THR A 191 1.81 -38.55 -7.19
CA THR A 191 1.56 -39.95 -6.79
C THR A 191 1.04 -40.82 -7.95
N PHE A 192 0.47 -40.21 -8.99
CA PHE A 192 -0.03 -40.90 -10.17
C PHE A 192 0.99 -41.01 -11.31
N VAL A 193 2.17 -40.38 -11.18
CA VAL A 193 3.22 -40.35 -12.21
C VAL A 193 4.15 -41.54 -12.05
N LYS A 194 3.94 -42.59 -12.86
CA LYS A 194 4.74 -43.83 -12.82
C LYS A 194 6.23 -43.65 -13.15
N GLN A 195 6.59 -42.54 -13.79
CA GLN A 195 7.95 -42.24 -14.25
C GLN A 195 8.81 -41.56 -13.17
N PHE A 196 8.22 -41.14 -12.05
CA PHE A 196 8.93 -40.50 -10.95
C PHE A 196 9.47 -41.55 -9.98
N HIS A 197 10.79 -41.54 -9.76
CA HIS A 197 11.48 -42.52 -8.90
C HIS A 197 12.06 -41.88 -7.62
N GLY A 198 11.80 -40.59 -7.39
CA GLY A 198 12.24 -39.86 -6.19
C GLY A 198 11.33 -40.11 -4.98
N SER A 199 11.73 -39.57 -3.84
CA SER A 199 10.92 -39.63 -2.62
C SER A 199 9.83 -38.57 -2.66
N LEU A 200 8.56 -39.00 -2.58
CA LEU A 200 7.40 -38.12 -2.47
C LEU A 200 7.44 -37.27 -1.20
N VAL A 201 7.97 -37.82 -0.09
CA VAL A 201 8.12 -37.10 1.18
C VAL A 201 9.13 -35.97 1.04
N VAL A 202 10.24 -36.22 0.33
CA VAL A 202 11.25 -35.18 0.08
C VAL A 202 10.67 -34.08 -0.81
N LEU A 203 10.00 -34.44 -1.90
CA LEU A 203 9.34 -33.46 -2.78
C LEU A 203 8.31 -32.61 -2.01
N TRP A 204 7.47 -33.25 -1.20
CA TRP A 204 6.48 -32.57 -0.36
C TRP A 204 7.13 -31.66 0.69
N ALA A 205 8.22 -32.10 1.33
CA ALA A 205 8.96 -31.29 2.29
C ALA A 205 9.60 -30.07 1.62
N ILE A 206 10.18 -30.23 0.43
CA ILE A 206 10.71 -29.10 -0.37
C ILE A 206 9.58 -28.11 -0.64
N ASP A 207 8.40 -28.57 -1.07
CA ASP A 207 7.24 -27.69 -1.34
C ASP A 207 6.78 -26.91 -0.12
N LEU A 208 6.66 -27.58 1.02
CA LEU A 208 6.20 -26.94 2.25
C LEU A 208 7.22 -25.94 2.80
N ILE A 209 8.52 -26.29 2.77
CA ILE A 209 9.60 -25.42 3.25
C ILE A 209 9.75 -24.21 2.33
N THR A 210 9.63 -24.39 1.02
CA THR A 210 9.80 -23.31 0.03
C THR A 210 8.58 -22.38 -0.07
N ALA A 211 7.39 -22.82 0.34
CA ALA A 211 6.17 -22.00 0.32
C ALA A 211 6.29 -20.70 1.13
N VAL A 212 6.96 -20.76 2.29
CA VAL A 212 7.17 -19.61 3.17
C VAL A 212 8.09 -18.55 2.52
N PRO A 213 9.35 -18.86 2.15
CA PRO A 213 10.22 -17.91 1.47
C PRO A 213 9.67 -17.49 0.10
N TYR A 214 8.97 -18.36 -0.64
CA TYR A 214 8.31 -17.99 -1.89
C TYR A 214 7.26 -16.89 -1.70
N THR A 215 6.35 -17.07 -0.74
CA THR A 215 5.30 -16.08 -0.43
C THR A 215 5.91 -14.77 0.05
N TRP A 216 6.91 -14.86 0.94
CA TRP A 216 7.66 -13.70 1.40
C TRP A 216 8.33 -12.96 0.24
N GLY A 217 8.95 -13.69 -0.69
CA GLY A 217 9.61 -13.14 -1.87
C GLY A 217 8.64 -12.38 -2.76
N ILE A 218 7.46 -12.93 -3.03
CA ILE A 218 6.41 -12.27 -3.83
C ILE A 218 5.92 -11.00 -3.15
N LEU A 219 5.57 -11.10 -1.86
CA LEU A 219 5.10 -9.95 -1.10
C LEU A 219 6.17 -8.86 -1.07
N THR A 220 7.43 -9.21 -0.80
CA THR A 220 8.56 -8.27 -0.76
C THR A 220 8.82 -7.64 -2.13
N MET A 221 8.77 -8.41 -3.20
CA MET A 221 8.91 -7.92 -4.57
C MET A 221 7.85 -6.86 -4.88
N VAL A 222 6.62 -7.03 -4.39
CA VAL A 222 5.49 -6.13 -4.65
C VAL A 222 5.44 -4.94 -3.69
N THR A 223 5.72 -5.14 -2.41
CA THR A 223 5.40 -4.18 -1.33
C THR A 223 6.63 -3.62 -0.60
N ALA A 224 7.85 -3.81 -1.09
CA ALA A 224 9.02 -3.24 -0.42
C ALA A 224 9.42 -1.89 -1.02
N ARG A 225 9.66 -0.90 -0.14
CA ARG A 225 10.13 0.44 -0.52
C ARG A 225 11.45 0.49 -1.28
N ARG A 226 12.41 -0.37 -0.90
CA ARG A 226 13.78 -0.33 -1.44
C ARG A 226 13.93 -1.30 -2.60
N PHE A 227 14.37 -0.82 -3.76
CA PHE A 227 14.58 -1.64 -4.96
C PHE A 227 15.40 -2.91 -4.70
N TRP A 228 16.51 -2.81 -3.96
CA TRP A 228 17.32 -3.97 -3.61
C TRP A 228 16.58 -5.05 -2.83
N LYS A 229 15.68 -4.68 -1.89
CA LYS A 229 14.85 -5.66 -1.17
C LYS A 229 13.91 -6.40 -2.12
N ARG A 230 13.46 -5.73 -3.18
CA ARG A 230 12.58 -6.30 -4.21
C ARG A 230 13.33 -7.28 -5.11
N ILE A 231 14.57 -6.94 -5.47
CA ILE A 231 15.48 -7.86 -6.19
C ILE A 231 15.77 -9.10 -5.35
N VAL A 232 16.04 -8.94 -4.06
CA VAL A 232 16.20 -10.07 -3.13
C VAL A 232 14.91 -10.90 -3.08
N GLY A 233 13.75 -10.25 -2.93
CA GLY A 233 12.45 -10.93 -2.95
C GLY A 233 12.24 -11.75 -4.23
N MET A 234 12.51 -11.15 -5.38
CA MET A 234 12.42 -11.81 -6.69
C MET A 234 13.36 -13.01 -6.80
N ALA A 235 14.63 -12.86 -6.38
CA ALA A 235 15.59 -13.97 -6.38
C ALA A 235 15.12 -15.12 -5.48
N VAL A 236 14.65 -14.82 -4.28
CA VAL A 236 14.09 -15.82 -3.34
C VAL A 236 12.86 -16.51 -3.94
N THR A 237 11.97 -15.76 -4.60
CA THR A 237 10.80 -16.32 -5.30
C THR A 237 11.22 -17.29 -6.38
N ILE A 238 12.19 -16.92 -7.24
CA ILE A 238 12.68 -17.78 -8.33
C ILE A 238 13.29 -19.06 -7.75
N VAL A 239 14.21 -18.94 -6.78
CA VAL A 239 14.88 -20.10 -6.18
C VAL A 239 13.87 -21.04 -5.51
N SER A 240 12.97 -20.49 -4.69
CA SER A 240 11.94 -21.27 -3.99
C SER A 240 10.96 -21.93 -4.96
N PHE A 241 10.61 -21.24 -6.06
CA PHE A 241 9.73 -21.78 -7.08
C PHE A 241 10.36 -22.93 -7.87
N VAL A 242 11.65 -22.80 -8.23
CA VAL A 242 12.35 -23.75 -9.09
C VAL A 242 12.83 -25.00 -8.34
N ALA A 243 13.11 -24.89 -7.04
CA ALA A 243 13.69 -25.97 -6.24
C ALA A 243 12.94 -27.33 -6.35
N PRO A 244 11.60 -27.40 -6.27
CA PRO A 244 10.91 -28.67 -6.44
C PRO A 244 11.01 -29.27 -7.85
N TYR A 245 11.07 -28.41 -8.87
CA TYR A 245 11.19 -28.85 -10.26
C TYR A 245 12.58 -29.40 -10.57
N ILE A 246 13.63 -28.83 -9.95
CA ILE A 246 14.98 -29.40 -10.01
C ILE A 246 14.99 -30.81 -9.39
N TYR A 247 14.34 -30.98 -8.22
CA TYR A 247 14.26 -32.29 -7.58
C TYR A 247 13.49 -33.30 -8.45
N PHE A 248 12.33 -32.90 -8.97
CA PHE A 248 11.53 -33.75 -9.85
C PHE A 248 12.27 -34.12 -11.14
N GLY A 249 12.91 -33.15 -11.81
CA GLY A 249 13.63 -33.36 -13.05
C GLY A 249 14.88 -34.23 -12.90
N SER A 250 15.59 -34.13 -11.78
CA SER A 250 16.76 -34.98 -11.49
C SER A 250 16.41 -36.45 -11.17
N HIS A 251 15.17 -36.73 -10.78
CA HIS A 251 14.71 -38.07 -10.36
C HIS A 251 13.61 -38.66 -11.27
N GLY A 252 13.29 -38.00 -12.39
CA GLY A 252 12.31 -38.45 -13.38
C GLY A 252 12.99 -38.86 -14.70
N LYS A 253 12.49 -39.91 -15.36
CA LYS A 253 12.89 -40.22 -16.74
C LYS A 253 12.09 -39.35 -17.71
N HIS A 254 12.78 -38.65 -18.61
CA HIS A 254 12.21 -37.76 -19.63
C HIS A 254 11.36 -36.60 -19.05
N TYR A 255 12.03 -35.64 -18.42
CA TYR A 255 11.38 -34.41 -17.95
C TYR A 255 10.74 -33.66 -19.14
N PRO A 256 9.41 -33.40 -19.12
CA PRO A 256 8.74 -32.81 -20.26
C PRO A 256 9.25 -31.38 -20.55
N PRO A 257 9.70 -31.07 -21.78
CA PRO A 257 10.20 -29.75 -22.13
C PRO A 257 9.12 -28.65 -22.00
N GLU A 258 7.84 -29.02 -22.07
CA GLU A 258 6.71 -28.12 -21.83
C GLU A 258 6.73 -27.51 -20.42
N VAL A 259 7.10 -28.29 -19.39
CA VAL A 259 7.18 -27.79 -18.01
C VAL A 259 8.29 -26.76 -17.87
N VAL A 260 9.44 -26.99 -18.52
CA VAL A 260 10.54 -26.02 -18.61
C VAL A 260 10.04 -24.73 -19.27
N ALA A 261 9.34 -24.85 -20.40
CA ALA A 261 8.80 -23.69 -21.11
C ALA A 261 7.80 -22.88 -20.25
N ILE A 262 6.91 -23.54 -19.50
CA ILE A 262 5.98 -22.90 -18.57
C ILE A 262 6.74 -22.17 -17.45
N ILE A 263 7.75 -22.81 -16.85
CA ILE A 263 8.58 -22.18 -15.81
C ILE A 263 9.25 -20.92 -16.35
N PHE A 264 9.86 -20.98 -17.54
CA PHE A 264 10.46 -19.80 -18.17
C PHE A 264 9.41 -18.71 -18.44
N ALA A 265 8.21 -19.08 -18.93
CA ALA A 265 7.13 -18.12 -19.18
C ALA A 265 6.66 -17.43 -17.90
N LEU A 266 6.54 -18.15 -16.77
CA LEU A 266 6.14 -17.58 -15.48
C LEU A 266 7.23 -16.64 -14.91
N ILE A 267 8.50 -17.03 -15.02
CA ILE A 267 9.63 -16.19 -14.62
C ILE A 267 9.66 -14.92 -15.47
N PHE A 268 9.56 -15.05 -16.79
CA PHE A 268 9.54 -13.92 -17.70
C PHE A 268 8.32 -13.02 -17.48
N GLY A 269 7.14 -13.61 -17.21
CA GLY A 269 5.93 -12.89 -16.85
C GLY A 269 6.11 -12.05 -15.58
N THR A 270 6.88 -12.53 -14.61
CA THR A 270 7.24 -11.77 -13.40
C THR A 270 8.07 -10.53 -13.74
N PHE A 271 9.08 -10.68 -14.59
CA PHE A 271 9.87 -9.54 -15.09
C PHE A 271 9.04 -8.56 -15.91
N ALA A 272 8.16 -9.06 -16.77
CA ALA A 272 7.26 -8.25 -17.59
C ALA A 272 6.29 -7.43 -16.73
N LEU A 273 5.70 -8.04 -15.69
CA LEU A 273 4.82 -7.36 -14.74
C LEU A 273 5.58 -6.27 -13.98
N GLU A 274 6.82 -6.54 -13.57
CA GLU A 274 7.66 -5.56 -12.92
C GLU A 274 8.01 -4.38 -13.83
N GLY A 275 8.36 -4.67 -15.09
CA GLY A 275 8.59 -3.65 -16.12
C GLY A 275 7.34 -2.81 -16.40
N TYR A 276 6.16 -3.44 -16.45
CA TYR A 276 4.88 -2.75 -16.62
C TYR A 276 4.58 -1.79 -15.45
N LYS A 277 4.84 -2.22 -14.20
CA LYS A 277 4.68 -1.34 -13.04
C LYS A 277 5.67 -0.18 -13.03
N MET A 278 6.94 -0.42 -13.38
CA MET A 278 7.94 0.65 -13.55
C MET A 278 7.53 1.65 -14.63
N TRP A 279 6.93 1.17 -15.72
CA TRP A 279 6.37 2.04 -16.75
C TRP A 279 5.20 2.86 -16.21
N GLY A 280 4.29 2.24 -15.46
CA GLY A 280 3.19 2.91 -14.76
C GLY A 280 3.67 4.00 -13.80
N ASP A 281 4.70 3.72 -12.98
CA ASP A 281 5.32 4.70 -12.07
C ASP A 281 5.78 5.95 -12.83
N ARG A 282 6.41 5.77 -13.99
CA ARG A 282 6.85 6.88 -14.84
C ARG A 282 5.68 7.64 -15.47
N GLN A 283 4.60 6.97 -15.82
CA GLN A 283 3.41 7.64 -16.38
C GLN A 283 2.70 8.47 -15.32
N VAL A 284 2.44 7.92 -14.13
CA VAL A 284 1.85 8.67 -13.02
C VAL A 284 2.74 9.85 -12.63
N ALA A 285 4.06 9.65 -12.53
CA ALA A 285 4.99 10.74 -12.25
C ALA A 285 4.92 11.87 -13.30
N ARG A 286 4.80 11.55 -14.59
CA ARG A 286 4.61 12.56 -15.65
C ARG A 286 3.25 13.25 -15.56
N GLN A 287 2.18 12.54 -15.21
CA GLN A 287 0.87 13.13 -15.02
C GLN A 287 0.88 14.10 -13.83
N LEU A 288 1.53 13.73 -12.71
CA LEU A 288 1.68 14.56 -11.50
C LEU A 288 2.53 15.80 -11.75
N LEU A 289 3.67 15.67 -12.43
CA LEU A 289 4.51 16.82 -12.83
C LEU A 289 3.81 17.75 -13.83
N GLY A 290 2.63 17.34 -14.31
CA GLY A 290 1.89 18.04 -15.32
C GLY A 290 2.45 17.74 -16.71
N ARG A 291 1.51 17.63 -17.64
CA ARG A 291 1.64 17.90 -19.07
C ARG A 291 2.45 19.19 -19.31
N TRP A 292 3.77 19.12 -19.20
CA TRP A 292 4.70 20.22 -19.44
C TRP A 292 4.94 20.49 -20.93
N ARG A 293 4.12 19.91 -21.81
CA ARG A 293 4.00 20.15 -23.25
C ARG A 293 2.65 19.64 -23.73
N VAL A 294 1.67 20.52 -23.89
CA VAL A 294 1.06 20.90 -25.20
C VAL A 294 0.54 22.31 -25.03
#